data_AF-A0A948QHV5-F1
#
_entry.id   AF-A0A948QHV5-F1
#
_cell.length_a   1.000
_cell.length_b   1.000
_cell.length_c   1.000
_cell.angle_alpha   90.00
_cell.angle_beta   90.00
_cell.angle_gamma   90.00
#
_symmetry.space_group_name_H-M   'P 1'
#
loop_
_entity.id
_entity.type
_entity.pdbx_description
1 polymer ?
#
loop_
_entity_poly.entity_id
_entity_poly.type
_entity_poly.pdbx_seq_one_letter_code
_entity_poly.pdbx_strand_id
1 'polypeptide(L)' 'MAEHEILHKLCYDDKGTLKTKVECRASMINHLILEEMMDIDEAEDLADGKLRELDLWQEPEEAEEVKTEPEVEAKNDTE' A
#
# COMPACT_ATOMS: atom_id res chain seq x y z
N MET A 1 15.57 2.97 -10.13
CA MET A 1 14.37 3.56 -10.77
C MET A 1 13.23 2.54 -10.87
N ALA A 2 13.48 1.29 -11.31
CA ALA A 2 12.45 0.25 -11.39
C ALA A 2 11.83 -0.14 -10.03
N GLU A 3 12.61 -0.24 -8.96
CA GLU A 3 12.11 -0.63 -7.62
C GLU A 3 11.05 0.34 -7.07
N HIS A 4 11.18 1.64 -7.35
CA HIS A 4 10.28 2.67 -6.83
C HIS A 4 8.89 2.60 -7.47
N GLU A 5 8.82 2.26 -8.76
CA GLU A 5 7.54 2.08 -9.47
C GLU A 5 6.82 0.79 -9.05
N ILE A 6 7.58 -0.27 -8.75
CA ILE A 6 7.04 -1.53 -8.25
C ILE A 6 6.50 -1.32 -6.83
N LEU A 7 7.27 -0.69 -5.95
CA LEU A 7 6.84 -0.32 -4.60
C LEU A 7 5.59 0.55 -4.62
N HIS A 8 5.51 1.51 -5.54
CA HIS A 8 4.34 2.35 -5.70
C HIS A 8 3.10 1.53 -6.13
N LYS A 9 3.25 0.52 -7.00
CA LYS A 9 2.11 -0.36 -7.35
C LYS A 9 1.69 -1.30 -6.22
N LEU A 10 2.64 -1.75 -5.41
CA LEU A 10 2.37 -2.69 -4.32
C LEU A 10 1.69 -1.99 -3.13
N CYS A 11 2.14 -0.78 -2.81
CA CYS A 11 1.74 -0.06 -1.61
C CYS A 11 0.64 0.99 -1.86
N TYR A 12 0.29 1.27 -3.12
CA TYR A 12 -0.86 2.10 -3.46
C TYR A 12 -2.00 1.27 -4.06
N ASP A 13 -3.22 1.76 -3.93
CA ASP A 13 -4.39 1.20 -4.59
C ASP A 13 -4.59 1.80 -6.01
N ASP A 14 -5.61 1.32 -6.73
CA ASP A 14 -5.94 1.79 -8.08
C ASP A 14 -6.38 3.27 -8.11
N LYS A 15 -6.68 3.87 -6.95
CA LYS A 15 -7.04 5.27 -6.78
C LYS A 15 -5.83 6.15 -6.44
N GLY A 16 -4.65 5.56 -6.27
CA GLY A 16 -3.44 6.25 -5.85
C GLY A 16 -3.42 6.58 -4.34
N THR A 17 -4.22 5.90 -3.53
CA THR A 17 -4.19 6.00 -2.06
C THR A 17 -3.18 5.01 -1.49
N LEU A 18 -2.40 5.46 -0.51
CA LEU A 18 -1.47 4.60 0.22
C LEU A 18 -2.24 3.57 1.06
N LYS A 19 -1.98 2.28 0.84
CA LYS A 19 -2.52 1.18 1.63
C LYS A 19 -1.95 1.19 3.05
N THR A 20 -2.54 0.42 3.96
CA THR A 20 -1.96 0.26 5.29
C THR A 20 -0.59 -0.39 5.22
N LYS A 21 0.27 -0.13 6.21
CA LYS A 21 1.61 -0.73 6.31
C LYS A 21 1.57 -2.26 6.18
N VAL A 22 0.57 -2.90 6.79
CA VAL A 22 0.39 -4.35 6.76
C VAL A 22 0.03 -4.86 5.37
N GLU A 23 -0.83 -4.15 4.65
CA GLU A 23 -1.23 -4.52 3.28
C GLU A 23 -0.10 -4.31 2.26
N CYS A 24 0.65 -3.21 2.38
CA CYS A 24 1.84 -2.97 1.59
C CYS A 24 2.90 -4.06 1.86
N ARG A 25 3.17 -4.38 3.14
CA ARG A 25 4.07 -5.47 3.54
C ARG A 25 3.66 -6.81 2.91
N ALA A 26 2.39 -7.19 3.05
CA ALA A 26 1.88 -8.44 2.49
C ALA A 26 1.99 -8.46 0.96
N SER A 27 1.71 -7.34 0.28
CA SER A 27 1.82 -7.23 -1.18
C SER A 27 3.27 -7.36 -1.64
N MET A 28 4.22 -6.75 -0.91
CA MET A 28 5.65 -6.86 -1.18
C MET A 28 6.17 -8.29 -0.99
N ILE A 29 5.83 -8.93 0.13
CA ILE A 29 6.21 -10.31 0.41
C ILE A 29 5.65 -11.25 -0.68
N ASN A 30 4.36 -11.11 -1.02
CA ASN A 30 3.74 -11.92 -2.06
C ASN A 30 4.41 -11.72 -3.43
N HIS A 31 4.81 -10.50 -3.77
CA HIS A 31 5.52 -10.21 -5.01
C HIS A 31 6.90 -10.89 -5.04
N LEU A 32 7.68 -10.76 -3.97
CA LEU A 32 9.01 -11.36 -3.85
C LEU A 32 8.95 -12.90 -3.91
N ILE A 33 7.95 -13.51 -3.26
CA ILE A 33 7.78 -14.96 -3.29
C ILE A 33 7.32 -15.45 -4.68
N LEU A 34 6.34 -14.78 -5.29
CA LEU A 34 5.70 -15.29 -6.50
C LEU A 34 6.47 -14.94 -7.79
N GLU A 35 7.04 -13.74 -7.87
CA GLU A 35 7.71 -13.25 -9.07
C GLU A 35 9.22 -13.48 -9.02
N GLU A 36 9.84 -13.30 -7.84
CA GLU A 36 11.28 -13.52 -7.67
C GLU A 36 11.63 -14.92 -7.16
N MET A 37 10.62 -15.75 -6.85
CA MET A 37 10.78 -17.08 -6.26
C MET A 37 11.66 -17.08 -5.00
N MET A 38 11.57 -16.00 -4.23
CA MET A 38 12.30 -15.83 -2.98
C MET A 38 11.67 -16.66 -1.86
N ASP A 39 12.49 -17.17 -0.95
CA ASP A 39 11.97 -17.84 0.24
C ASP A 39 11.22 -16.84 1.13
N ILE A 40 10.21 -17.35 1.86
CA ILE A 40 9.31 -16.52 2.68
C ILE A 40 10.11 -15.69 3.68
N ASP A 41 11.06 -16.31 4.38
CA ASP A 41 11.85 -15.64 5.42
C ASP A 41 12.70 -14.50 4.85
N GLU A 42 13.32 -14.71 3.69
CA GLU A 42 14.13 -13.68 3.01
C GLU A 42 13.26 -12.55 2.45
N ALA A 43 12.09 -12.88 1.92
CA ALA A 43 11.11 -11.91 1.44
C ALA A 43 10.56 -11.04 2.57
N GLU A 44 10.31 -11.59 3.76
CA GLU A 44 9.90 -10.83 4.93
C GLU A 44 10.98 -9.84 5.38
N ASP A 45 12.23 -10.30 5.50
CA ASP A 45 13.36 -9.46 5.91
C ASP A 45 13.59 -8.30 4.92
N LEU A 46 13.53 -8.59 3.62
CA LEU A 46 13.70 -7.58 2.58
C LEU A 46 12.54 -6.58 2.57
N ALA A 47 11.30 -7.07 2.68
CA ALA A 47 10.13 -6.21 2.71
C ALA A 47 10.13 -5.29 3.94
N ASP A 48 10.47 -5.81 5.12
CA ASP A 48 10.57 -5.01 6.35
C ASP A 48 11.72 -4.00 6.29
N GLY A 49 12.86 -4.37 5.70
CA GLY A 49 13.97 -3.45 5.46
C GLY A 49 13.54 -2.28 4.58
N LYS A 50 12.89 -2.58 3.45
CA LYS A 50 12.38 -1.56 2.52
C LYS A 50 11.28 -0.69 3.12
N LEU A 51 10.37 -1.27 3.89
CA LEU A 51 9.33 -0.53 4.61
C LEU A 51 9.91 0.47 5.61
N ARG A 52 11.01 0.13 6.28
CA ARG A 52 11.73 1.05 7.18
C ARG A 52 12.47 2.14 6.42
N GLU A 53 13.09 1.80 5.30
CA GLU A 53 13.79 2.79 4.44
C GLU A 53 12.84 3.84 3.86
N LEU A 54 11.59 3.44 3.55
CA LEU A 54 10.62 4.30 2.90
C LEU A 54 9.99 5.35 3.83
N ASP A 55 10.02 5.16 5.15
CA ASP A 55 9.45 6.06 6.18
C ASP A 55 8.04 6.63 5.86
N LEU A 56 7.27 5.91 5.03
CA LEU A 56 5.99 6.37 4.48
C LEU A 56 4.86 6.35 5.54
N TRP A 57 5.01 5.50 6.55
CA TRP A 57 4.07 5.36 7.66
C TRP A 57 4.78 5.83 8.93
N GLN A 58 4.87 7.15 9.09
CA GLN A 58 5.23 7.73 10.38
C GLN A 58 4.20 7.22 11.40
N GLU A 59 4.69 6.64 12.49
CA GLU A 59 3.82 6.20 13.59
C GLU A 59 2.95 7.41 13.98
N PRO A 60 1.62 7.26 14.03
CA PRO A 60 0.75 8.39 14.28
C PRO A 60 1.10 8.98 15.65
N GLU A 61 1.73 10.16 15.67
CA GLU A 61 1.41 11.10 16.75
C GLU A 61 -0.08 11.40 16.58
N GLU A 62 -0.86 10.95 17.58
CA GLU A 62 -2.32 11.02 17.64
C GLU A 62 -2.92 12.26 16.94
N ALA A 63 -3.54 12.11 15.76
CA ALA A 63 -4.53 12.99 15.09
C ALA A 63 -4.45 12.77 13.57
N GLU A 64 -5.50 12.67 12.76
CA GLU A 64 -6.94 12.84 12.90
C GLU A 64 -7.56 11.97 11.80
N GLU A 65 -8.67 11.30 12.10
CA GLU A 65 -9.48 10.56 11.13
C GLU A 65 -9.96 11.49 10.01
N VAL A 66 -9.43 11.35 8.80
CA VAL A 66 -10.12 11.90 7.61
C VAL A 66 -10.86 10.75 6.94
N LYS A 67 -12.11 10.55 7.36
CA LYS A 67 -13.11 9.82 6.60
C LYS A 67 -13.28 10.54 5.25
N THR A 68 -12.74 9.98 4.17
CA THR A 68 -13.21 10.30 2.83
C THR A 68 -14.22 9.24 2.43
N GLU A 69 -15.48 9.63 2.52
CA GLU A 69 -16.65 8.89 2.05
C GLU A 69 -16.53 8.61 0.53
N PRO A 70 -17.11 7.51 0.02
CA PRO A 70 -17.09 7.19 -1.40
C PRO A 70 -17.97 8.17 -2.19
N GLU A 71 -17.38 8.72 -3.25
CA GLU A 71 -18.03 9.49 -4.32
C GLU A 71 -18.95 8.58 -5.16
N VAL A 72 -20.25 8.92 -5.33
CA VAL A 72 -20.93 8.95 -6.64
C VAL A 72 -22.21 9.82 -6.62
N GLU A 73 -22.24 10.85 -7.46
CA GLU A 73 -23.44 11.54 -7.94
C GLU A 73 -24.30 10.60 -8.83
N ALA A 74 -25.64 10.70 -8.75
CA ALA A 74 -26.49 10.59 -9.94
C ALA A 74 -27.88 11.19 -9.68
N LYS A 75 -28.26 12.07 -10.62
CA LYS A 75 -29.49 12.88 -10.69
C LYS A 75 -30.70 12.06 -11.19
N ASN A 76 -31.87 12.69 -11.10
CA ASN A 76 -33.22 12.34 -11.62
C ASN A 76 -34.02 11.37 -10.76
N ASP A 77 -35.33 11.55 -10.54
CA ASP A 77 -36.33 12.11 -11.44
C ASP A 77 -37.53 12.72 -10.68
N THR A 78 -38.32 13.44 -11.44
CA THR A 78 -39.55 14.19 -11.13
C THR A 78 -40.73 13.23 -10.97
N GLU A 79 -41.62 13.47 -9.99
CA GLU A 79 -43.09 13.59 -10.19
C GLU A 79 -43.80 14.03 -8.89
#